data_AF-A0A1V6RL38-F1
#
_entry.id   AF-A0A1V6RL38-F1
#
_cell.length_a   1.000
_cell.length_b   1.000
_cell.length_c   1.000
_cell.angle_alpha   90.00
_cell.angle_beta   90.00
_cell.angle_gamma   90.00
#
_symmetry.space_group_name_H-M   'P 1'
#
loop_
_entity.id
_entity.type
_entity.pdbx_description
1 polymer ?
#
loop_
_entity_poly.entity_id
_entity_poly.type
_entity_poly.pdbx_seq_one_letter_code
_entity_poly.pdbx_strand_id
1 'polypeptide(L)'
;MPRKAAKESRELDHEVETFDPDGDVIIVAKGKSLDDDKRFLLSSKLLSLASLVFAKFFGPNFYEGAQVATCTCPEIPLYDDDPDLMRVLLALLHYQEPEEIPYNSTEWLAKLAIHCDKYDCVKALRPWVSNWIYEFESIYTLMDQEFGYLILATHLFRSSDHFSKLTAKVQADLPPGFALEWESF
;
A
#
# COMPACT_ATOMS: atom_id res chain seq x y z
N MET A 1 -13.94 -47.14 -14.03
CA MET A 1 -12.57 -46.69 -13.67
C MET A 1 -11.96 -45.96 -14.86
N PRO A 2 -11.13 -44.91 -14.64
CA PRO A 2 -11.51 -43.53 -15.00
C PRO A 2 -10.42 -42.74 -15.76
N ARG A 3 -10.66 -41.43 -15.94
CA ARG A 3 -9.73 -40.31 -16.25
C ARG A 3 -9.53 -40.05 -17.76
N LYS A 4 -9.67 -38.84 -18.28
CA LYS A 4 -9.26 -37.54 -17.71
C LYS A 4 -10.34 -36.47 -17.88
N ALA A 5 -10.61 -35.79 -16.76
CA ALA A 5 -11.10 -34.42 -16.77
C ALA A 5 -10.10 -33.55 -17.53
N ALA A 6 -10.54 -32.92 -18.61
CA ALA A 6 -9.96 -31.65 -19.04
C ALA A 6 -10.35 -30.65 -17.95
N LYS A 7 -9.40 -30.40 -17.05
CA LYS A 7 -9.45 -29.31 -16.10
C LYS A 7 -9.24 -28.05 -16.94
N GLU A 8 -10.33 -27.50 -17.47
CA GLU A 8 -10.36 -26.12 -17.96
C GLU A 8 -10.06 -25.23 -16.75
N SER A 9 -8.79 -24.82 -16.64
CA SER A 9 -8.41 -23.66 -15.85
C SER A 9 -9.11 -22.45 -16.46
N ARG A 10 -10.23 -22.05 -15.86
CA ARG A 10 -10.77 -20.70 -16.02
C ARG A 10 -9.75 -19.73 -15.44
N GLU A 11 -8.83 -19.27 -16.26
CA GLU A 11 -8.16 -17.99 -16.03
C GLU A 11 -9.26 -16.93 -16.23
N LEU A 12 -9.75 -16.37 -15.14
CA LEU A 12 -10.44 -15.09 -15.23
C LEU A 12 -9.36 -14.08 -15.62
N ASP A 13 -9.39 -13.64 -16.88
CA ASP A 13 -8.63 -12.48 -17.33
C ASP A 13 -9.22 -11.25 -16.61
N HIS A 14 -8.79 -11.03 -15.37
CA HIS A 14 -8.99 -9.74 -14.73
C HIS A 14 -8.25 -8.69 -15.55
N GLU A 15 -8.95 -7.62 -15.90
CA GLU A 15 -8.42 -6.50 -16.67
C GLU A 15 -7.14 -5.99 -15.99
N VAL A 16 -6.07 -5.85 -16.79
CA VAL A 16 -4.79 -5.34 -16.29
C VAL A 16 -4.86 -3.82 -16.29
N GLU A 17 -4.87 -3.23 -15.10
CA GLU A 17 -4.78 -1.79 -14.95
C GLU A 17 -3.37 -1.34 -15.30
N THR A 18 -3.25 -0.36 -16.21
CA THR A 18 -1.96 0.06 -16.75
C THR A 18 -1.53 1.38 -16.14
N PHE A 19 -0.43 1.36 -15.38
CA PHE A 19 0.21 2.58 -14.86
C PHE A 19 1.40 3.03 -15.71
N ASP A 20 2.03 2.10 -16.44
CA ASP A 20 3.02 2.42 -17.47
C ASP A 20 2.70 1.64 -18.76
N PRO A 21 2.34 2.32 -19.87
CA PRO A 21 2.12 1.66 -21.15
C PRO A 21 3.34 0.90 -21.68
N ASP A 22 4.55 1.33 -21.30
CA ASP A 22 5.82 0.67 -21.64
C ASP A 22 6.33 -0.20 -20.47
N GLY A 23 5.44 -0.55 -19.54
CA GLY A 23 5.75 -1.35 -18.36
C GLY A 23 6.37 -2.71 -18.68
N ASP A 24 7.28 -3.15 -17.82
CA ASP A 24 8.09 -4.36 -17.97
C ASP A 24 7.78 -5.42 -16.90
N VAL A 25 6.78 -5.18 -16.04
CA VAL A 25 6.34 -6.13 -15.01
C VAL A 25 4.86 -6.00 -14.71
N ILE A 26 4.20 -7.13 -14.44
CA ILE A 26 2.84 -7.18 -13.91
C ILE A 26 2.90 -7.62 -12.45
N ILE A 27 2.42 -6.78 -11.53
CA ILE A 27 2.18 -7.19 -10.14
C ILE A 27 0.74 -7.64 -10.00
N VAL A 28 0.53 -8.80 -9.37
CA VAL A 28 -0.80 -9.33 -9.05
C VAL A 28 -1.01 -9.26 -7.54
N ALA A 29 -1.70 -8.24 -7.04
CA ALA A 29 -2.08 -8.17 -5.63
C ALA A 29 -3.23 -9.15 -5.38
N LYS A 30 -2.99 -10.16 -4.55
CA LYS A 30 -3.93 -11.24 -4.28
C LYS A 30 -4.87 -10.87 -3.15
N GLY A 31 -6.16 -10.91 -3.42
CA GLY A 31 -7.18 -10.63 -2.41
C GLY A 31 -7.60 -11.89 -1.63
N LYS A 32 -8.72 -11.79 -0.90
CA LYS A 32 -9.28 -12.93 -0.13
C LYS A 32 -9.89 -13.99 -1.03
N SER A 33 -10.34 -13.59 -2.20
CA SER A 33 -10.86 -14.44 -3.27
C SER A 33 -10.21 -14.06 -4.61
N LEU A 34 -10.32 -14.94 -5.61
CA LEU A 34 -9.82 -14.66 -6.95
C LEU A 34 -10.47 -13.42 -7.57
N ASP A 35 -11.73 -13.14 -7.23
CA ASP A 35 -12.46 -11.98 -7.74
C ASP A 35 -11.92 -10.65 -7.16
N ASP A 36 -11.16 -10.71 -6.07
CA ASP A 36 -10.52 -9.55 -5.42
C ASP A 36 -9.09 -9.30 -5.94
N ASP A 37 -8.55 -10.19 -6.79
CA ASP A 37 -7.22 -10.02 -7.35
C ASP A 37 -7.16 -8.81 -8.28
N LYS A 38 -6.10 -8.01 -8.14
CA LYS A 38 -5.83 -6.87 -9.03
C LYS A 38 -4.49 -7.02 -9.72
N ARG A 39 -4.47 -6.72 -11.02
CA ARG A 39 -3.30 -6.85 -11.89
C ARG A 39 -2.89 -5.46 -12.36
N PHE A 40 -1.60 -5.15 -12.21
CA PHE A 40 -1.07 -3.83 -12.51
C PHE A 40 0.14 -3.94 -13.43
N LEU A 41 0.08 -3.32 -14.62
CA LEU A 41 1.23 -3.17 -15.51
C LEU A 41 2.04 -1.94 -15.11
N LEU A 42 3.32 -2.15 -14.81
CA LEU A 42 4.18 -1.22 -14.07
C LEU A 42 5.58 -1.16 -14.66
N SER A 43 6.32 -0.10 -14.30
CA SER A 43 7.76 -0.01 -14.49
C SER A 43 8.52 -0.50 -13.27
N SER A 44 9.21 -1.64 -13.41
CA SER A 44 10.13 -2.18 -12.41
C SER A 44 11.21 -1.16 -12.03
N LYS A 45 11.62 -0.31 -12.99
CA LYS A 45 12.64 0.71 -12.80
C LYS A 45 12.16 1.86 -11.92
N LEU A 46 10.96 2.39 -12.15
CA LEU A 46 10.38 3.45 -11.31
C LEU A 46 10.21 2.96 -9.86
N LEU A 47 9.63 1.77 -9.70
CA LEU A 47 9.47 1.15 -8.38
C LEU A 47 10.82 0.96 -7.67
N SER A 48 11.84 0.47 -8.39
CA SER A 48 13.20 0.28 -7.83
C SER A 48 13.87 1.60 -7.42
N LEU A 49 13.61 2.70 -8.11
CA LEU A 49 14.15 4.01 -7.72
C LEU A 49 13.45 4.57 -6.47
N ALA A 50 12.18 4.27 -6.31
CA ALA A 50 11.36 4.80 -5.23
C ALA A 50 11.38 3.94 -3.95
N SER A 51 11.76 2.67 -4.05
CA SER A 51 11.69 1.67 -2.97
C SER A 51 12.92 0.76 -2.97
N LEU A 52 13.63 0.70 -1.84
CA LEU A 52 14.73 -0.26 -1.67
C LEU A 52 14.25 -1.71 -1.65
N VAL A 53 13.00 -1.94 -1.23
CA VAL A 53 12.40 -3.27 -1.24
C VAL A 53 12.11 -3.71 -2.66
N PHE A 54 11.46 -2.89 -3.49
CA PHE A 54 11.26 -3.21 -4.91
C PHE A 54 12.57 -3.32 -5.68
N ALA A 55 13.58 -2.49 -5.37
CA ALA A 55 14.90 -2.61 -5.98
C ALA A 55 15.56 -3.98 -5.71
N LYS A 56 15.37 -4.51 -4.49
CA LYS A 56 15.82 -5.86 -4.15
C LYS A 56 14.93 -6.91 -4.81
N PHE A 57 13.62 -6.72 -4.76
CA PHE A 57 12.60 -7.63 -5.28
C PHE A 57 12.79 -7.92 -6.78
N PHE A 58 13.08 -6.89 -7.57
CA PHE A 58 13.39 -7.01 -9.00
C PHE A 58 14.88 -7.25 -9.27
N GLY A 59 15.71 -7.33 -8.23
CA GLY A 59 17.13 -7.57 -8.35
C GLY A 59 17.46 -9.05 -8.66
N PRO A 60 18.67 -9.33 -9.17
CA PRO A 60 19.06 -10.67 -9.64
C PRO A 60 19.17 -11.73 -8.53
N ASN A 61 19.04 -11.32 -7.27
CA ASN A 61 19.16 -12.20 -6.11
C ASN A 61 17.86 -12.95 -5.80
N PHE A 62 16.75 -12.60 -6.46
CA PHE A 62 15.44 -13.22 -6.30
C PHE A 62 14.99 -13.88 -7.61
N TYR A 63 14.17 -14.92 -7.49
CA TYR A 63 13.62 -15.63 -8.64
C TYR A 63 12.79 -14.67 -9.51
N GLU A 64 12.03 -13.80 -8.85
CA GLU A 64 11.22 -12.75 -9.43
C GLU A 64 12.05 -11.78 -10.27
N GLY A 65 13.16 -11.27 -9.71
CA GLY A 65 14.06 -10.38 -10.46
C GLY A 65 14.82 -11.06 -11.59
N ALA A 66 15.14 -12.35 -11.47
CA ALA A 66 15.65 -13.12 -12.59
C ALA A 66 14.63 -13.20 -13.73
N GLN A 67 13.34 -13.39 -13.42
CA GLN A 67 12.28 -13.36 -14.42
C GLN A 67 12.13 -11.98 -15.08
N VAL A 68 12.27 -10.88 -14.34
CA VAL A 68 12.25 -9.51 -14.93
C VAL A 68 13.40 -9.34 -15.93
N ALA A 69 14.56 -9.96 -15.69
CA ALA A 69 15.70 -9.89 -16.59
C ALA A 69 15.59 -10.81 -17.83
N THR A 70 14.83 -11.92 -17.73
CA THR A 70 14.79 -12.96 -18.79
C THR A 70 13.48 -13.01 -19.56
N CYS A 71 12.38 -12.53 -18.97
CA CYS A 71 11.04 -12.53 -19.54
C CYS A 71 10.67 -11.11 -19.97
N THR A 72 9.91 -10.97 -21.05
CA THR A 72 9.53 -9.64 -21.57
C THR A 72 8.66 -8.84 -20.59
N CYS A 73 7.79 -9.51 -19.83
CA CYS A 73 6.93 -8.91 -18.81
C CYS A 73 6.41 -10.01 -17.87
N PRO A 74 7.12 -10.34 -16.77
CA PRO A 74 6.70 -11.40 -15.86
C PRO A 74 5.54 -10.95 -14.96
N GLU A 75 4.70 -11.92 -14.57
CA GLU A 75 3.68 -11.73 -13.54
C GLU A 75 4.21 -12.16 -12.18
N ILE A 76 4.05 -11.30 -11.18
CA ILE A 76 4.55 -11.54 -9.82
C ILE A 76 3.40 -11.37 -8.81
N PRO A 77 2.97 -12.45 -8.14
CA PRO A 77 1.90 -12.37 -7.15
C PRO A 77 2.38 -11.86 -5.79
N LEU A 78 1.55 -11.04 -5.13
CA LEU A 78 1.74 -10.57 -3.75
C LEU A 78 0.56 -11.03 -2.91
N TYR A 79 0.80 -11.86 -1.90
CA TYR A 79 -0.27 -12.55 -1.13
C TYR A 79 -0.70 -11.84 0.15
N ASP A 80 0.16 -10.98 0.70
CA ASP A 80 -0.02 -10.39 2.02
C ASP A 80 -0.29 -8.88 1.93
N ASP A 81 -0.82 -8.42 0.80
CA ASP A 81 -1.06 -7.01 0.51
C ASP A 81 -2.53 -6.78 0.17
N ASP A 82 -3.07 -5.66 0.63
CA ASP A 82 -4.42 -5.24 0.29
C ASP A 82 -4.45 -4.73 -1.16
N PRO A 83 -5.27 -5.32 -2.06
CA PRO A 83 -5.26 -4.93 -3.47
C PRO A 83 -5.65 -3.48 -3.74
N ASP A 84 -6.54 -2.89 -2.94
CA ASP A 84 -6.96 -1.49 -3.07
C ASP A 84 -5.84 -0.53 -2.64
N LEU A 85 -5.18 -0.83 -1.52
CA LEU A 85 -4.05 -0.03 -1.05
C LEU A 85 -2.83 -0.16 -1.97
N MET A 86 -2.60 -1.34 -2.53
CA MET A 86 -1.54 -1.54 -3.54
C MET A 86 -1.81 -0.74 -4.80
N ARG A 87 -3.05 -0.68 -5.28
CA ARG A 87 -3.43 0.17 -6.43
C ARG A 87 -3.02 1.63 -6.19
N VAL A 88 -3.39 2.17 -5.02
CA VAL A 88 -3.07 3.56 -4.65
C VAL A 88 -1.56 3.76 -4.51
N LEU A 89 -0.87 2.87 -3.82
CA LEU A 89 0.57 2.94 -3.63
C LEU A 89 1.31 2.94 -4.99
N LEU A 90 0.96 1.99 -5.86
CA LEU A 90 1.62 1.82 -7.16
C LEU A 90 1.34 3.00 -8.10
N ALA A 91 0.12 3.55 -8.10
CA ALA A 91 -0.23 4.77 -8.81
C ALA A 91 0.68 5.95 -8.41
N LEU A 92 0.83 6.18 -7.09
CA LEU A 92 1.67 7.25 -6.56
C LEU A 92 3.14 7.07 -6.94
N LEU A 93 3.65 5.84 -6.89
CA LEU A 93 5.02 5.53 -7.31
C LEU A 93 5.26 5.73 -8.81
N HIS A 94 4.18 5.75 -9.61
CA HIS A 94 4.18 6.11 -11.03
C HIS A 94 3.81 7.58 -11.27
N TYR A 95 3.80 8.41 -10.22
CA TYR A 95 3.43 9.84 -10.30
C TYR A 95 2.02 10.09 -10.83
N GLN A 96 1.11 9.14 -10.65
CA GLN A 96 -0.30 9.29 -10.97
C GLN A 96 -1.09 9.63 -9.71
N GLU A 97 -2.01 10.59 -9.82
CA GLU A 97 -2.89 10.98 -8.72
C GLU A 97 -4.00 9.94 -8.58
N PRO A 98 -4.19 9.32 -7.39
CA PRO A 98 -5.30 8.41 -7.17
C PRO A 98 -6.64 9.17 -7.22
N GLU A 99 -7.61 8.65 -7.99
CA GLU A 99 -8.89 9.32 -8.20
C GLU A 99 -9.76 9.38 -6.93
N GLU A 100 -9.64 8.39 -6.04
CA GLU A 100 -10.51 8.22 -4.88
C GLU A 100 -9.69 8.01 -3.61
N ILE A 101 -9.43 9.10 -2.87
CA ILE A 101 -8.77 9.05 -1.57
C ILE A 101 -9.82 9.25 -0.48
N PRO A 102 -9.97 8.31 0.47
CA PRO A 102 -10.95 8.43 1.55
C PRO A 102 -10.42 9.35 2.65
N TYR A 103 -10.44 10.66 2.40
CA TYR A 103 -9.97 11.73 3.31
C TYR A 103 -10.67 11.78 4.68
N ASN A 104 -11.70 10.96 4.88
CA ASN A 104 -12.43 10.80 6.13
C ASN A 104 -12.08 9.50 6.90
N SER A 105 -11.13 8.69 6.42
CA SER A 105 -10.71 7.44 7.07
C SER A 105 -9.25 7.49 7.54
N THR A 106 -9.05 7.74 8.83
CA THR A 106 -7.72 7.66 9.47
C THR A 106 -7.17 6.23 9.45
N GLU A 107 -8.05 5.22 9.56
CA GLU A 107 -7.71 3.80 9.41
C GLU A 107 -7.09 3.51 8.04
N TRP A 108 -7.70 4.00 6.96
CA TRP A 108 -7.16 3.83 5.61
C TRP A 108 -5.76 4.45 5.49
N LEU A 109 -5.58 5.66 6.03
CA LEU A 109 -4.28 6.33 6.01
C LEU A 109 -3.22 5.52 6.77
N ALA A 110 -3.57 4.94 7.92
CA ALA A 110 -2.68 4.09 8.69
C ALA A 110 -2.32 2.80 7.93
N LYS A 111 -3.29 2.15 7.28
CA LYS A 111 -3.03 0.97 6.45
C LYS A 111 -2.15 1.30 5.25
N LEU A 112 -2.34 2.44 4.61
CA LEU A 112 -1.44 2.90 3.55
C LEU A 112 -0.03 3.11 4.10
N ALA A 113 0.11 3.72 5.28
CA ALA A 113 1.41 3.92 5.93
C ALA A 113 2.14 2.61 6.21
N ILE A 114 1.42 1.55 6.61
CA ILE A 114 1.95 0.19 6.78
C ILE A 114 2.54 -0.33 5.45
N HIS A 115 1.82 -0.21 4.34
CA HIS A 115 2.35 -0.62 3.04
C HIS A 115 3.58 0.21 2.63
N CYS A 116 3.55 1.51 2.90
CA CYS A 116 4.67 2.39 2.58
C CYS A 116 5.95 2.04 3.36
N ASP A 117 5.81 1.69 4.63
CA ASP A 117 6.93 1.24 5.45
C ASP A 117 7.39 -0.18 5.06
N LYS A 118 6.46 -1.11 4.81
CA LYS A 118 6.74 -2.47 4.30
C LYS A 118 7.62 -2.44 3.06
N TYR A 119 7.32 -1.55 2.12
CA TYR A 119 8.09 -1.40 0.88
C TYR A 119 9.20 -0.33 0.97
N ASP A 120 9.45 0.27 2.13
CA ASP A 120 10.42 1.37 2.34
C ASP A 120 10.37 2.45 1.24
N CYS A 121 9.16 2.91 0.91
CA CYS A 121 8.91 3.94 -0.10
C CYS A 121 8.32 5.23 0.47
N VAL A 122 8.27 5.35 1.80
CA VAL A 122 7.79 6.53 2.54
C VAL A 122 8.36 7.83 1.99
N LYS A 123 9.65 7.87 1.65
CA LYS A 123 10.31 9.07 1.11
C LYS A 123 9.72 9.50 -0.23
N ALA A 124 9.40 8.55 -1.11
CA ALA A 124 8.82 8.82 -2.41
C ALA A 124 7.43 9.45 -2.26
N LEU A 125 6.63 8.99 -1.29
CA LEU A 125 5.25 9.44 -1.09
C LEU A 125 5.10 10.73 -0.28
N ARG A 126 6.19 11.30 0.25
CA ARG A 126 6.16 12.54 1.06
C ARG A 126 5.38 13.72 0.45
N PRO A 127 5.46 14.00 -0.88
CA PRO A 127 4.72 15.11 -1.47
C PRO A 127 3.21 15.03 -1.27
N TRP A 128 2.64 13.82 -1.28
CA TRP A 128 1.21 13.60 -1.12
C TRP A 128 0.81 13.47 0.35
N VAL A 129 1.54 12.65 1.08
CA VAL A 129 1.23 12.28 2.47
C VAL A 129 1.19 13.50 3.39
N SER A 130 2.07 14.48 3.19
CA SER A 130 2.10 15.69 4.02
C SER A 130 0.79 16.49 3.92
N ASN A 131 0.22 16.56 2.72
CA ASN A 131 -1.08 17.21 2.50
C ASN A 131 -2.19 16.40 3.18
N TRP A 132 -2.19 15.08 3.05
CA TRP A 132 -3.22 14.24 3.64
C TRP A 132 -3.22 14.31 5.16
N ILE A 133 -2.06 14.17 5.81
CA ILE A 133 -1.96 14.28 7.27
C ILE A 133 -2.54 15.62 7.75
N TYR A 134 -2.25 16.72 7.05
CA TYR A 134 -2.81 18.03 7.38
C TYR A 134 -4.34 18.06 7.28
N GLU A 135 -4.91 17.52 6.20
CA GLU A 135 -6.37 17.42 6.03
C GLU A 135 -7.01 16.58 7.17
N PHE A 136 -6.41 15.44 7.53
CA PHE A 136 -6.88 14.60 8.63
C PHE A 136 -6.77 15.27 10.00
N GLU A 137 -5.70 16.04 10.27
CA GLU A 137 -5.55 16.81 11.52
C GLU A 137 -6.59 17.92 11.68
N SER A 138 -7.11 18.43 10.55
CA SER A 138 -8.11 19.50 10.54
C SER A 138 -9.51 19.02 10.95
N ILE A 139 -9.72 17.71 11.09
CA ILE A 139 -10.99 17.12 11.51
C ILE A 139 -11.15 17.33 13.02
N TYR A 140 -12.04 18.24 13.41
CA TYR A 140 -12.20 18.72 14.79
C TYR A 140 -12.80 17.69 15.78
N THR A 141 -13.33 16.56 15.30
CA THR A 141 -14.07 15.58 16.09
C THR A 141 -13.54 14.17 15.91
N LEU A 142 -12.23 13.96 16.12
CA LEU A 142 -11.66 12.62 16.11
C LEU A 142 -12.12 11.84 17.35
N MET A 143 -12.60 10.62 17.14
CA MET A 143 -12.81 9.62 18.18
C MET A 143 -11.46 9.04 18.62
N ASP A 144 -11.42 8.46 19.82
CA ASP A 144 -10.22 7.87 20.44
C ASP A 144 -9.47 6.91 19.49
N GLN A 145 -10.18 6.05 18.75
CA GLN A 145 -9.56 5.14 17.77
C GLN A 145 -8.89 5.87 16.59
N GLU A 146 -9.48 6.97 16.14
CA GLU A 146 -8.98 7.73 15.01
C GLU A 146 -7.65 8.43 15.36
N PHE A 147 -7.46 8.80 16.63
CA PHE A 147 -6.17 9.25 17.14
C PHE A 147 -5.11 8.15 17.06
N GLY A 148 -5.44 6.91 17.45
CA GLY A 148 -4.51 5.79 17.38
C GLY A 148 -4.04 5.51 15.95
N TYR A 149 -4.96 5.50 14.98
CA TYR A 149 -4.61 5.35 13.57
C TYR A 149 -3.77 6.51 13.04
N LEU A 150 -4.12 7.76 13.38
CA LEU A 150 -3.36 8.92 12.91
C LEU A 150 -1.96 8.99 13.53
N ILE A 151 -1.79 8.59 14.80
CA ILE A 151 -0.48 8.43 15.44
C ILE A 151 0.34 7.36 14.70
N LEU A 152 -0.25 6.20 14.42
CA LEU A 152 0.43 5.13 13.69
C LEU A 152 0.85 5.59 12.29
N ALA A 153 -0.05 6.25 11.56
CA ALA A 153 0.23 6.79 10.24
C ALA A 153 1.38 7.80 10.27
N THR A 154 1.32 8.81 11.13
CA THR A 154 2.36 9.86 11.24
C THR A 154 3.72 9.27 11.65
N HIS A 155 3.72 8.24 12.50
CA HIS A 155 4.93 7.50 12.87
C HIS A 155 5.55 6.77 11.67
N LEU A 156 4.77 5.93 10.98
CA LEU A 156 5.25 5.11 9.86
C LEU A 156 5.64 5.96 8.64
N PHE A 157 4.94 7.08 8.41
CA PHE A 157 5.34 8.05 7.41
C PHE A 157 6.59 8.88 7.78
N ARG A 158 7.17 8.65 8.97
CA ARG A 158 8.36 9.34 9.48
C ARG A 158 8.14 10.87 9.50
N SER A 159 6.92 11.29 9.83
CA SER A 159 6.49 12.69 9.89
C SER A 159 6.64 13.21 11.32
N SER A 160 7.89 13.52 11.71
CA SER A 160 8.24 13.86 13.10
C SER A 160 7.41 15.00 13.68
N ASP A 161 7.14 16.02 12.86
CA ASP A 161 6.49 17.25 13.30
C ASP A 161 5.01 17.01 13.60
N HIS A 162 4.34 16.29 12.70
CA HIS A 162 2.94 15.89 12.87
C HIS A 162 2.78 14.89 14.02
N PHE A 163 3.65 13.88 14.08
CA PHE A 163 3.65 12.91 15.19
C PHE A 163 3.81 13.59 16.56
N SER A 164 4.77 14.52 16.67
CA SER A 164 5.02 15.23 17.94
C SER A 164 3.84 16.12 18.35
N LYS A 165 3.23 16.84 17.40
CA LYS A 165 2.04 17.68 17.67
C LYS A 165 0.85 16.82 18.10
N LEU A 166 0.60 15.74 17.37
CA LEU A 166 -0.55 14.88 17.60
C LEU A 166 -0.45 14.16 18.94
N THR A 167 0.71 13.58 19.26
CA THR A 167 0.93 12.90 20.54
C THR A 167 0.82 13.86 21.73
N ALA A 168 1.28 15.10 21.60
CA ALA A 168 1.10 16.12 22.64
C ALA A 168 -0.38 16.48 22.88
N LYS A 169 -1.18 16.61 21.82
CA LYS A 169 -2.63 16.84 21.91
C LYS A 169 -3.34 15.67 22.59
N VAL A 170 -3.02 14.46 22.13
CA VAL A 170 -3.53 13.18 22.68
C VAL A 170 -3.21 13.06 24.17
N GLN A 171 -1.99 13.37 24.61
CA GLN A 171 -1.62 13.34 26.03
C GLN A 171 -2.40 14.35 26.90
N ALA A 172 -2.83 15.47 26.32
CA ALA A 172 -3.61 16.47 27.03
C ALA A 172 -5.11 16.12 27.11
N ASP A 173 -5.64 15.49 26.05
CA ASP A 173 -7.08 15.34 25.84
C ASP A 173 -7.62 13.93 26.15
N LEU A 174 -6.79 12.87 26.11
CA LEU A 174 -7.27 11.48 26.29
C LEU A 174 -7.35 11.05 27.76
N PRO A 175 -8.39 10.26 28.12
CA PRO A 175 -8.53 9.72 29.46
C PRO A 175 -7.44 8.67 29.77
N PRO A 176 -7.06 8.48 31.05
CA PRO A 176 -6.03 7.52 31.48
C PRO A 176 -6.28 6.05 31.08
N GLY A 177 -7.51 5.69 30.67
CA GLY A 177 -7.91 4.34 30.28
C GLY A 177 -7.75 4.01 28.80
N PHE A 178 -7.38 4.98 27.95
CA PHE A 178 -7.32 4.83 26.49
C PHE A 178 -6.52 3.59 26.02
N ALA A 179 -5.38 3.32 26.64
CA ALA A 179 -4.53 2.19 26.27
C ALA A 179 -5.25 0.83 26.40
N LEU A 180 -6.15 0.70 27.39
CA LEU A 180 -6.93 -0.53 27.62
C LEU A 180 -8.05 -0.71 26.59
N GLU A 181 -8.61 0.39 26.09
CA GLU A 181 -9.60 0.35 25.02
C GLU A 181 -8.93 -0.04 23.70
N TRP A 182 -7.74 0.47 23.42
CA TRP A 182 -6.98 0.13 22.21
C TRP A 182 -6.61 -1.36 22.12
N GLU A 183 -6.23 -2.00 23.23
CA GLU A 183 -5.92 -3.45 23.26
C GLU A 183 -7.13 -4.35 22.96
N SER A 184 -8.35 -3.82 23.02
CA SER A 184 -9.58 -4.58 22.77
C SER A 184 -10.02 -4.61 21.30
N PHE A 185 -9.30 -3.91 20.42
CA PHE A 185 -9.52 -3.84 18.97
C PHE A 185 -8.45 -4.62 18.20
#